data_AF-A0A800K321-F1
#
_entry.id   AF-A0A800K321-F1
#
_cell.length_a   1.000
_cell.length_b   1.000
_cell.length_c   1.000
_cell.angle_alpha   90.00
_cell.angle_beta   90.00
_cell.angle_gamma   90.00
#
_symmetry.space_group_name_H-M   'P 1'
#
loop_
_entity.id
_entity.type
_entity.pdbx_description
1 polymer ?
#
loop_
_entity_poly.entity_id
_entity_poly.type
_entity_poly.pdbx_seq_one_letter_code
_entity_poly.pdbx_strand_id
1 'polypeptide(L)'
;MKAEITFKKLLRAENYINSVAIQRHLPYLLFLFLLTMVYIWNSHLTGKVLRNIGKKDKEIKRLRWELMTTESHLMNLGKQSKLASIVDSLGLKELKSPPKIIKLKL
;
A
#
# COMPACT_ATOMS: atom_id res chain seq x y z
N MET A 1 20.14 24.91 61.18
CA MET A 1 20.17 23.48 61.59
C MET A 1 19.08 22.61 60.94
N LYS A 2 17.80 23.01 60.89
CA LYS A 2 16.72 22.18 60.26
C LYS A 2 16.89 21.98 58.73
N ALA A 3 17.37 22.98 57.99
CA ALA A 3 17.55 22.89 56.53
C ALA A 3 18.61 21.85 56.11
N GLU A 4 19.71 21.75 56.84
CA GLU A 4 20.76 20.74 56.59
C GLU A 4 20.28 19.33 56.91
N ILE A 5 19.40 19.17 57.91
CA ILE A 5 18.78 17.89 58.27
C ILE A 5 17.81 17.45 57.15
N THR A 6 17.02 18.38 56.61
CA THR A 6 16.12 18.11 55.48
C THR A 6 16.91 17.75 54.21
N PHE A 7 18.00 18.46 53.93
CA PHE A 7 18.87 18.20 52.77
C PHE A 7 19.60 16.85 52.90
N LYS A 8 20.16 16.54 54.08
CA LYS A 8 20.74 15.20 54.36
C LYS A 8 19.70 14.09 54.29
N LYS A 9 18.43 14.35 54.65
CA LYS A 9 17.33 13.38 54.54
C LYS A 9 16.93 13.16 53.07
N LEU A 10 17.00 14.20 52.23
CA LEU A 10 16.80 14.13 50.78
C LEU A 10 17.92 13.30 50.11
N LEU A 11 19.18 13.58 50.45
CA LEU A 11 20.36 12.83 49.97
C LEU A 11 20.37 11.37 50.46
N ARG A 12 19.85 11.09 51.66
CA ARG A 12 19.69 9.71 52.17
C ARG A 12 18.50 8.98 51.53
N ALA A 13 17.46 9.70 51.09
CA ALA A 13 16.32 9.11 50.36
C ALA A 13 16.73 8.67 48.94
N GLU A 14 17.71 9.35 48.33
CA GLU A 14 18.32 8.94 47.07
C GLU A 14 18.99 7.55 47.18
N ASN A 15 19.65 7.28 48.32
CA ASN A 15 20.23 5.98 48.65
C ASN A 15 19.19 4.95 49.14
N TYR A 16 17.93 5.34 49.30
CA TYR A 16 16.79 4.47 49.65
C TYR A 16 16.08 3.92 48.41
N ILE A 17 16.51 4.31 47.19
CA ILE A 17 16.28 3.52 45.99
C ILE A 17 17.24 2.33 46.06
N ASN A 18 16.90 1.43 46.97
CA ASN A 18 17.64 0.25 47.34
C ASN A 18 18.16 -0.49 46.09
N SER A 19 19.39 -0.97 46.17
CA SER A 19 19.91 -2.04 45.30
C SER A 19 18.90 -3.17 45.08
N VAL A 20 18.04 -3.45 46.07
CA VAL A 20 16.93 -4.41 46.03
C VAL A 20 15.82 -4.05 45.03
N ALA A 21 15.43 -2.77 44.93
CA ALA A 21 14.39 -2.33 43.98
C ALA A 21 14.94 -2.39 42.55
N ILE A 22 16.18 -1.94 42.35
CA ILE A 22 16.88 -2.03 41.07
C ILE A 22 17.05 -3.50 40.66
N GLN A 23 17.51 -4.37 41.55
CA GLN A 23 17.66 -5.82 41.27
C GLN A 23 16.33 -6.50 40.89
N ARG A 24 15.21 -6.10 41.50
CA ARG A 24 13.89 -6.67 41.20
C ARG A 24 13.36 -6.26 39.82
N HIS A 25 13.65 -5.03 39.37
CA HIS A 25 13.17 -4.50 38.09
C HIS A 25 14.20 -4.58 36.96
N LEU A 26 15.46 -4.93 37.26
CA LEU A 26 16.54 -5.13 36.30
C LEU A 26 16.19 -6.14 35.16
N PRO A 27 15.63 -7.34 35.43
CA PRO A 27 15.29 -8.26 34.35
C PRO A 27 14.19 -7.71 33.42
N TYR A 28 13.28 -6.89 33.93
CA TYR A 28 12.25 -6.24 33.13
C TYR A 28 12.82 -5.16 32.20
N LEU A 29 13.78 -4.37 32.67
CA LEU A 29 14.47 -3.39 31.84
C LEU A 29 15.32 -4.05 30.75
N LEU A 30 16.01 -5.15 31.09
CA LEU A 30 16.72 -5.99 30.13
C LEU A 30 15.79 -6.56 29.05
N PHE A 31 14.61 -7.04 29.45
CA PHE A 31 13.59 -7.51 28.52
C PHE A 31 13.13 -6.40 27.57
N LEU A 32 12.86 -5.19 28.08
CA LEU A 32 12.47 -4.05 27.27
C LEU A 32 13.59 -3.60 26.31
N PHE A 33 14.83 -3.62 26.78
CA PHE A 33 16.00 -3.32 25.95
C PHE A 33 16.12 -4.33 24.80
N LEU A 34 15.95 -5.62 25.08
CA LEU A 34 15.98 -6.68 24.07
C LEU A 34 14.84 -6.51 23.05
N LEU A 35 13.64 -6.18 23.51
CA LEU A 35 12.50 -5.88 22.64
C LEU A 35 12.77 -4.67 21.73
N THR A 36 13.39 -3.63 22.28
CA THR A 36 13.80 -2.43 21.53
C THR A 36 14.85 -2.76 20.49
N MET A 37 15.81 -3.63 20.82
CA MET A 37 16.84 -4.11 19.91
C MET A 37 16.24 -4.89 18.72
N VAL A 38 15.29 -5.78 19.01
CA VAL A 38 14.54 -6.52 17.99
C VAL A 38 13.72 -5.59 17.10
N TYR A 39 13.11 -4.55 17.68
CA TYR A 39 12.36 -3.54 16.93
C TYR A 39 13.26 -2.75 15.97
N ILE A 40 14.43 -2.28 16.43
CA ILE A 40 15.41 -1.58 15.60
C ILE A 40 15.90 -2.48 14.46
N TRP A 41 16.18 -3.74 14.77
CA TRP A 41 16.58 -4.74 13.78
C TRP A 41 15.51 -4.93 12.69
N ASN A 42 14.24 -5.06 13.09
CA ASN A 42 13.12 -5.20 12.17
C ASN A 42 12.96 -3.94 11.30
N SER A 43 13.04 -2.75 11.91
CA SER A 43 12.94 -1.46 11.22
C SER A 43 13.98 -1.31 10.11
N HIS A 44 15.21 -1.79 10.31
CA HIS A 44 16.29 -1.70 9.33
C HIS A 44 15.99 -2.45 8.00
N LEU A 45 15.08 -3.43 8.00
CA LEU A 45 14.70 -4.19 6.80
C LEU A 45 13.69 -3.45 5.90
N THR A 46 13.04 -2.40 6.43
CA THR A 46 11.96 -1.66 5.74
C THR A 46 12.42 -1.02 4.43
N GLY A 47 13.67 -0.53 4.36
CA GLY A 47 14.17 0.16 3.15
C GLY A 47 14.24 -0.74 1.91
N LYS A 48 14.62 -2.02 2.09
CA LYS A 48 14.68 -3.01 0.99
C LYS A 48 13.29 -3.44 0.55
N VAL A 49 12.39 -3.66 1.52
CA VAL A 49 10.99 -4.03 1.26
C VAL A 49 10.27 -2.91 0.51
N LEU A 50 10.45 -1.65 0.91
CA LEU A 50 9.83 -0.50 0.25
C LEU A 50 10.27 -0.33 -1.20
N ARG A 51 11.57 -0.53 -1.49
CA ARG A 51 12.08 -0.52 -2.88
C ARG A 51 11.48 -1.64 -3.73
N ASN A 52 11.31 -2.83 -3.17
CA ASN A 52 10.73 -3.97 -3.89
C ASN A 52 9.24 -3.76 -4.17
N ILE A 53 8.50 -3.18 -3.22
CA ILE A 53 7.09 -2.78 -3.42
C ILE A 53 6.98 -1.78 -4.56
N GLY A 54 7.84 -0.75 -4.60
CA GLY A 54 7.83 0.23 -5.69
C GLY A 54 8.13 -0.37 -7.07
N LYS A 55 9.01 -1.38 -7.15
CA LYS A 55 9.26 -2.11 -8.42
C LYS A 55 8.03 -2.91 -8.86
N LYS A 56 7.37 -3.59 -7.93
CA LYS A 56 6.17 -4.39 -8.21
C LYS A 56 4.98 -3.53 -8.62
N ASP A 57 4.81 -2.34 -8.03
CA ASP A 57 3.77 -1.39 -8.45
C ASP A 57 3.99 -0.87 -9.89
N LYS A 58 5.24 -0.62 -10.27
CA LYS A 58 5.58 -0.26 -11.67
C LYS A 58 5.26 -1.37 -12.66
N GLU A 59 5.53 -2.62 -12.28
CA GLU A 59 5.23 -3.80 -13.11
C GLU A 59 3.73 -3.95 -13.35
N ILE A 60 2.93 -3.82 -12.29
CA ILE A 60 1.46 -3.82 -12.36
C ILE A 60 0.93 -2.68 -13.24
N LYS A 61 1.47 -1.47 -13.09
CA LYS A 61 1.10 -0.34 -13.95
C LYS A 61 1.41 -0.65 -15.42
N ARG A 62 2.60 -1.18 -15.71
CA ARG A 62 2.99 -1.54 -17.09
C ARG A 62 2.00 -2.52 -17.72
N LEU A 63 1.63 -3.58 -17.00
CA LEU A 63 0.65 -4.57 -17.45
C LEU A 63 -0.73 -3.95 -17.75
N ARG A 64 -1.20 -3.02 -16.90
CA ARG A 64 -2.46 -2.30 -17.18
C ARG A 64 -2.38 -1.41 -18.42
N TRP A 65 -1.26 -0.73 -18.62
CA TRP A 65 -1.03 0.08 -19.82
C TRP A 65 -1.02 -0.78 -21.08
N GLU A 66 -0.37 -1.95 -21.02
CA GLU A 66 -0.34 -2.91 -22.13
C GLU A 66 -1.75 -3.40 -22.47
N LEU A 67 -2.55 -3.79 -21.48
CA LEU A 67 -3.94 -4.19 -21.65
C LEU A 67 -4.79 -3.06 -22.28
N MET A 68 -4.71 -1.85 -21.74
CA MET A 68 -5.42 -0.67 -22.25
C MET A 68 -5.06 -0.38 -23.71
N THR A 69 -3.79 -0.55 -24.06
CA THR A 69 -3.32 -0.31 -25.43
C THR A 69 -3.84 -1.38 -26.38
N THR A 70 -3.82 -2.65 -25.97
CA THR A 70 -4.37 -3.78 -26.75
C THR A 70 -5.88 -3.66 -26.92
N GLU A 71 -6.62 -3.35 -25.85
CA GLU A 71 -8.06 -3.11 -25.92
C GLU A 71 -8.40 -1.90 -26.80
N SER A 72 -7.64 -0.80 -26.69
CA SER A 72 -7.80 0.35 -27.58
C SER A 72 -7.55 -0.02 -29.05
N HIS A 73 -6.61 -0.92 -29.33
CA HIS A 73 -6.37 -1.43 -30.67
C HIS A 73 -7.57 -2.24 -31.18
N LEU A 74 -8.10 -3.15 -30.35
CA LEU A 74 -9.30 -3.93 -30.66
C LEU A 74 -10.53 -3.03 -30.84
N MET A 75 -10.71 -2.01 -29.99
CA MET A 75 -11.82 -1.08 -30.06
C MET A 75 -11.71 -0.17 -31.29
N ASN A 76 -10.50 0.19 -31.74
CA ASN A 76 -10.30 0.90 -33.00
C ASN A 76 -10.51 0.02 -34.24
N LEU A 77 -10.26 -1.29 -34.16
CA LEU A 77 -10.61 -2.25 -35.21
C LEU A 77 -12.12 -2.53 -35.23
N GLY A 78 -12.76 -2.60 -34.06
CA GLY A 78 -14.19 -2.77 -33.88
C GLY A 78 -15.01 -1.49 -34.01
N LYS A 79 -14.38 -0.33 -34.24
CA LYS A 79 -15.10 0.93 -34.47
C LYS A 79 -15.98 0.80 -35.71
N GLN A 80 -17.28 1.04 -35.51
CA GLN A 80 -18.29 0.99 -36.57
C GLN A 80 -17.91 1.81 -37.80
N SER A 81 -17.21 2.94 -37.65
CA SER A 81 -16.77 3.77 -38.79
C SER A 81 -15.67 3.14 -39.66
N LYS A 82 -14.81 2.27 -39.10
CA LYS A 82 -13.78 1.53 -39.85
C LYS A 82 -14.32 0.22 -40.40
N LEU A 83 -15.22 -0.44 -39.66
CA LEU A 83 -15.96 -1.59 -40.17
C LEU A 83 -16.86 -1.18 -41.34
N ALA A 84 -17.54 -0.04 -41.27
CA ALA A 84 -18.36 0.47 -42.35
C ALA A 84 -17.57 0.76 -43.62
N SER A 85 -16.36 1.33 -43.52
CA SER A 85 -15.52 1.59 -44.70
C SER A 85 -14.91 0.32 -45.32
N ILE A 86 -14.60 -0.70 -44.52
CA ILE A 86 -14.17 -2.01 -45.02
C ILE A 86 -15.35 -2.75 -45.66
N VAL A 87 -16.53 -2.68 -45.06
CA VAL A 87 -17.76 -3.35 -45.52
C VAL A 87 -18.42 -2.62 -46.70
N ASP A 88 -18.17 -1.32 -46.87
CA ASP A 88 -18.54 -0.54 -48.06
C ASP A 88 -17.84 -1.06 -49.32
N SER A 89 -16.59 -1.53 -49.20
CA SER A 89 -15.87 -2.17 -50.33
C SER A 89 -16.47 -3.52 -50.74
N LEU A 90 -17.23 -4.17 -49.84
CA LEU A 90 -18.05 -5.36 -50.12
C LEU A 90 -19.49 -5.02 -50.57
N GLY A 91 -19.83 -3.74 -50.76
CA GLY A 91 -21.14 -3.31 -51.29
C GLY A 91 -22.27 -3.24 -50.26
N LEU A 92 -21.97 -3.31 -48.96
CA LEU A 92 -22.95 -3.28 -47.87
C LEU A 92 -23.00 -1.88 -47.23
N LYS A 93 -24.05 -1.11 -47.55
CA LYS A 93 -24.31 0.24 -47.01
C LYS A 93 -24.89 0.19 -45.60
N GLU A 94 -24.43 1.09 -44.73
CA GLU A 94 -25.00 1.32 -43.41
C GLU A 94 -26.53 1.58 -43.46
N LEU A 95 -27.30 0.82 -42.68
CA LEU A 95 -28.71 1.13 -42.43
C LEU A 95 -28.81 2.40 -41.57
N LYS A 96 -29.11 3.54 -42.21
CA LYS A 96 -29.40 4.83 -41.55
C LYS A 96 -30.76 4.89 -40.85
N SER A 97 -31.60 3.85 -40.97
CA SER A 97 -32.90 3.78 -40.30
C SER A 97 -33.07 2.46 -39.57
N PRO A 98 -33.72 2.46 -38.39
CA PRO A 98 -33.98 1.24 -37.63
C PRO A 98 -34.79 0.25 -38.48
N PRO A 99 -34.48 -1.06 -38.42
CA PRO A 99 -35.15 -2.06 -39.22
C PRO A 99 -36.64 -2.11 -38.89
N LYS A 100 -37.49 -2.02 -39.91
CA LYS A 100 -38.95 -2.20 -39.75
C LYS A 100 -39.21 -3.64 -39.34
N ILE A 101 -39.61 -3.82 -38.08
CA ILE A 101 -40.11 -5.09 -37.57
C ILE A 101 -41.50 -5.30 -38.16
N ILE A 102 -41.66 -6.24 -39.09
CA ILE A 102 -42.98 -6.64 -39.58
C ILE A 102 -43.57 -7.57 -38.52
N LYS A 103 -44.45 -7.05 -37.67
CA LYS A 103 -45.30 -7.87 -36.82
C LYS A 103 -46.50 -8.32 -37.65
N LEU A 104 -46.58 -9.62 -37.92
CA LEU A 104 -47.82 -10.27 -38.36
C LEU A 104 -48.87 -10.03 -37.27
N LYS A 105 -49.91 -9.26 -37.59
CA LYS A 105 -51.14 -9.26 -36.79
C LYS A 105 -51.82 -10.60 -37.04
N LEU A 106 -51.84 -11.46 -36.01
CA LEU A 106 -52.94 -12.39 -35.82
C LEU A 106 -54.13 -11.62 -35.23
#